data_AF-A0A1G1MMV2-F1
#
_entry.id   AF-A0A1G1MMV2-F1
#
_cell.length_a   1.000
_cell.length_b   1.000
_cell.length_c   1.000
_cell.angle_alpha   90.00
_cell.angle_beta   90.00
_cell.angle_gamma   90.00
#
_symmetry.space_group_name_H-M   'P 1'
#
loop_
_entity.id
_entity.type
_entity.pdbx_description
1 polymer ?
#
loop_
_entity_poly.entity_id
_entity_poly.type
_entity_poly.pdbx_seq_one_letter_code
_entity_poly.pdbx_strand_id
1 'polypeptide(L)'
;MESPGKINRGLIFFRKGKMDRHPDQEKEQRVVTFLNRREMDFLDKLGKDALFSTGLKLSRAKLIAWLVDFTKELRINGEGIKSEEDLRYRIKRALGRP
;
A
#
# COMPACT_ATOMS: atom_id res chain seq x y z
N MET A 1 -22.01 6.55 -32.12
CA MET A 1 -20.80 5.71 -31.96
C MET A 1 -19.63 6.67 -32.12
N GLU A 2 -18.60 6.58 -31.26
CA GLU A 2 -17.53 7.58 -31.01
C GLU A 2 -17.98 8.81 -30.19
N SER A 3 -17.34 9.31 -29.14
CA SER A 3 -16.18 8.93 -28.31
C SER A 3 -16.26 9.79 -27.02
N PRO A 4 -16.02 9.30 -25.79
CA PRO A 4 -15.88 10.18 -24.64
C PRO A 4 -14.45 10.71 -24.52
N GLY A 5 -14.38 12.03 -24.32
CA GLY A 5 -13.20 12.87 -24.33
C GLY A 5 -12.14 12.58 -23.26
N LYS A 6 -10.91 12.83 -23.71
CA LYS A 6 -9.61 12.84 -23.05
C LYS A 6 -9.62 13.30 -21.58
N ILE A 7 -9.07 12.45 -20.69
CA ILE A 7 -8.73 12.82 -19.32
C ILE A 7 -7.28 13.31 -19.29
N ASN A 8 -7.11 14.62 -19.08
CA ASN A 8 -5.82 15.23 -18.78
C ASN A 8 -5.35 14.78 -17.39
N ARG A 9 -4.22 14.05 -17.30
CA ARG A 9 -3.51 13.85 -16.04
C ARG A 9 -2.10 14.40 -16.18
N GLY A 10 -1.90 15.60 -15.65
CA GLY A 10 -0.59 16.22 -15.51
C GLY A 10 0.35 15.28 -14.75
N LEU A 11 1.44 14.90 -15.41
CA LEU A 11 2.53 14.12 -14.83
C LEU A 11 3.43 15.10 -14.08
N ILE A 12 3.42 15.06 -12.75
CA ILE A 12 4.39 15.82 -11.93
C ILE A 12 5.72 15.06 -11.97
N PHE A 13 6.69 15.62 -12.69
CA PHE A 13 8.09 15.16 -12.69
C PHE A 13 8.83 15.72 -11.46
N PHE A 14 9.36 14.85 -10.61
CA PHE A 14 10.38 15.21 -9.63
C PHE A 14 11.76 14.80 -10.17
N ARG A 15 12.62 15.80 -10.41
CA ARG A 15 14.01 15.66 -10.88
C ARG A 15 14.90 15.22 -9.69
N LYS A 16 15.46 14.01 -9.72
CA LYS A 16 16.42 13.51 -8.72
C LYS A 16 17.84 13.54 -9.31
N GLY A 17 18.75 14.24 -8.63
CA GLY A 17 20.18 14.28 -8.94
C GLY A 17 20.83 12.89 -8.86
N LYS A 18 21.84 12.67 -9.69
CA LYS A 18 22.60 11.42 -9.80
C LYS A 18 23.41 11.15 -8.52
N MET A 19 23.35 9.92 -8.03
CA MET A 19 24.32 9.34 -7.09
C MET A 19 24.49 7.85 -7.42
N ASP A 20 25.72 7.38 -7.33
CA ASP A 20 26.27 6.17 -7.96
C ASP A 20 25.59 4.84 -7.58
N ARG A 21 25.47 3.95 -8.57
CA ARG A 21 24.75 2.67 -8.49
C ARG A 21 25.69 1.52 -8.09
N HIS A 22 25.44 0.90 -6.94
CA HIS A 22 25.89 -0.46 -6.61
C HIS A 22 24.97 -1.50 -7.28
N PRO A 23 25.45 -2.71 -7.65
CA PRO A 23 24.71 -3.63 -8.53
C PRO A 23 23.64 -4.51 -7.85
N ASP A 24 23.38 -4.36 -6.55
CA ASP A 24 22.38 -5.18 -5.82
C ASP A 24 21.24 -4.34 -5.22
N GLN A 25 20.81 -3.32 -5.97
CA GLN A 25 19.61 -2.57 -5.63
C GLN A 25 18.39 -3.39 -6.02
N GLU A 26 17.71 -3.99 -5.03
CA GLU A 26 16.35 -4.49 -5.18
C GLU A 26 15.55 -3.46 -5.98
N LYS A 27 15.18 -3.81 -7.21
CA LYS A 27 14.48 -2.89 -8.09
C LYS A 27 13.09 -2.63 -7.52
N GLU A 28 12.90 -1.46 -6.92
CA GLU A 28 11.58 -1.01 -6.47
C GLU A 28 10.56 -1.17 -7.61
N GLN A 29 9.49 -1.92 -7.35
CA GLN A 29 8.39 -2.11 -8.29
C GLN A 29 7.23 -1.19 -7.92
N ARG A 30 6.62 -0.57 -8.93
CA ARG A 30 5.44 0.28 -8.72
C ARG A 30 4.17 -0.55 -8.76
N VAL A 31 3.44 -0.54 -7.65
CA VAL A 31 2.06 -1.06 -7.59
C VAL A 31 1.08 0.10 -7.70
N VAL A 32 0.05 -0.06 -8.53
CA VAL A 32 -1.06 0.91 -8.66
C VAL A 32 -2.35 0.18 -8.35
N THR A 33 -3.14 0.75 -7.44
CA THR A 33 -4.47 0.25 -7.09
C THR A 33 -5.45 1.42 -7.00
N PHE A 34 -6.74 1.11 -7.04
CA PHE A 34 -7.81 2.09 -6.89
C PHE A 34 -8.42 1.95 -5.50
N LEU A 35 -8.38 3.04 -4.75
CA LEU A 35 -9.08 3.16 -3.47
C LEU A 35 -10.21 4.16 -3.63
N ASN A 36 -11.37 3.82 -3.08
CA ASN A 36 -12.48 4.74 -3.00
C ASN A 36 -12.21 5.82 -1.93
N ARG A 37 -13.07 6.85 -1.90
CA ARG A 37 -12.90 7.97 -0.98
C ARG A 37 -12.89 7.55 0.49
N ARG A 38 -13.72 6.58 0.89
CA ARG A 38 -13.81 6.12 2.29
C ARG A 38 -12.53 5.39 2.71
N GLU A 39 -11.95 4.59 1.82
CA GLU A 39 -10.67 3.90 2.06
C GLU A 39 -9.51 4.89 2.17
N MET A 40 -9.49 5.90 1.31
CA MET A 40 -8.50 6.99 1.36
C MET A 40 -8.62 7.80 2.67
N ASP A 41 -9.84 8.17 3.05
CA ASP A 41 -10.11 8.90 4.28
C ASP A 41 -9.70 8.08 5.52
N PHE A 42 -9.90 6.76 5.49
CA PHE A 42 -9.45 5.85 6.56
C PHE A 42 -7.93 5.86 6.73
N LEU A 43 -7.17 5.72 5.63
CA LEU A 43 -5.70 5.76 5.68
C LEU A 43 -5.17 7.12 6.17
N ASP A 44 -5.81 8.21 5.73
CA ASP A 44 -5.46 9.56 6.19
C ASP A 44 -5.73 9.76 7.67
N LYS A 45 -6.86 9.24 8.16
CA LYS A 45 -7.20 9.30 9.58
C LYS A 45 -6.17 8.55 10.41
N LEU A 46 -5.79 7.33 10.03
CA LEU A 46 -4.75 6.57 10.73
C LEU A 46 -3.43 7.34 10.81
N GLY A 47 -3.00 7.96 9.70
CA GLY A 47 -1.79 8.76 9.68
C GLY A 47 -1.86 10.00 10.56
N LYS A 48 -3.02 10.68 10.58
CA LYS A 48 -3.28 11.83 11.47
C LYS A 48 -3.31 11.41 12.93
N ASP A 49 -4.01 10.33 13.25
CA ASP A 49 -4.11 9.83 14.62
C ASP A 49 -2.71 9.49 15.17
N ALA A 50 -1.86 8.82 14.38
CA ALA A 50 -0.46 8.57 14.75
C ALA A 50 0.34 9.87 14.94
N LEU A 51 0.17 10.84 14.04
CA LEU A 51 0.85 12.14 14.10
C LEU A 51 0.46 12.94 15.35
N PHE A 52 -0.84 13.00 15.68
CA PHE A 52 -1.33 13.79 16.81
C PHE A 52 -1.13 13.08 18.16
N SER A 53 -1.10 11.75 18.19
CA SER A 53 -0.90 10.98 19.42
C SER A 53 0.58 10.81 19.79
N THR A 54 1.47 10.62 18.81
CA THR A 54 2.89 10.26 19.06
C THR A 54 3.90 11.14 18.34
N GLY A 55 3.45 12.06 17.46
CA GLY A 55 4.32 12.82 16.57
C GLY A 55 4.79 12.04 15.33
N LEU A 56 4.44 10.75 15.20
CA LEU A 56 4.90 9.91 14.10
C LEU A 56 4.16 10.25 12.80
N LYS A 57 4.90 10.75 11.81
CA LYS A 57 4.38 10.98 10.45
C LYS A 57 4.31 9.67 9.68
N LEU A 58 3.08 9.23 9.36
CA LEU A 58 2.81 8.08 8.52
C LEU A 58 2.15 8.52 7.21
N SER A 59 2.84 8.32 6.09
CA SER A 59 2.24 8.50 4.76
C SER A 59 1.42 7.26 4.38
N ARG A 60 0.47 7.42 3.45
CA ARG A 60 -0.34 6.30 2.92
C ARG A 60 0.54 5.17 2.38
N ALA A 61 1.59 5.52 1.63
CA ALA A 61 2.53 4.54 1.08
C ALA A 61 3.30 3.80 2.18
N LYS A 62 3.73 4.50 3.23
CA LYS A 62 4.41 3.88 4.38
C LYS A 62 3.50 2.93 5.15
N LEU A 63 2.23 3.31 5.35
CA LEU A 63 1.21 2.43 5.95
C LEU A 63 1.04 1.15 5.13
N ILE A 64 0.88 1.26 3.80
CA ILE A 64 0.70 0.10 2.93
C ILE A 64 1.95 -0.78 2.93
N ALA A 65 3.15 -0.19 2.87
CA ALA A 65 4.40 -0.95 2.95
C ALA A 65 4.51 -1.74 4.26
N TRP A 66 4.21 -1.11 5.40
CA TRP A 66 4.18 -1.79 6.69
C TRP A 66 3.15 -2.91 6.77
N LEU A 67 1.98 -2.75 6.14
CA LEU A 67 1.00 -3.84 6.07
C LEU A 67 1.53 -5.04 5.27
N VAL A 68 2.32 -4.80 4.22
CA VAL A 68 2.97 -5.87 3.45
C VAL A 68 4.05 -6.57 4.27
N ASP A 69 4.89 -5.81 4.99
CA ASP A 69 5.90 -6.41 5.86
C ASP A 69 5.25 -7.21 6.99
N PHE A 70 4.19 -6.68 7.59
CA PHE A 70 3.41 -7.37 8.61
C PHE A 70 2.80 -8.69 8.10
N THR A 71 2.22 -8.73 6.90
CA THR A 71 1.67 -9.98 6.37
C THR A 71 2.75 -11.02 6.07
N LYS A 72 3.97 -10.59 5.71
CA LYS A 72 5.13 -11.46 5.57
C LYS A 72 5.57 -12.02 6.93
N GLU A 73 5.59 -11.21 7.98
CA GLU A 73 5.91 -11.64 9.35
C GLU A 73 4.91 -12.67 9.88
N LEU A 74 3.62 -12.53 9.54
CA LEU A 74 2.58 -13.52 9.85
C LEU A 74 2.74 -14.85 9.10
N ARG A 75 3.74 -14.97 8.20
CA ARG A 75 4.00 -16.15 7.36
C ARG A 75 2.78 -16.60 6.54
N ILE A 76 1.93 -15.66 6.15
CA ILE A 76 0.78 -15.93 5.31
C ILE A 76 1.26 -16.02 3.86
N ASN A 77 1.04 -17.17 3.22
CA ASN A 77 1.35 -17.39 1.81
C ASN A 77 0.06 -17.52 0.98
N GLY A 78 0.22 -17.45 -0.35
CA GLY A 78 -0.88 -17.54 -1.30
C GLY A 78 -1.35 -18.97 -1.61
N GLU A 79 -0.73 -19.99 -1.04
CA GLU A 79 -1.00 -21.38 -1.40
C GLU A 79 -2.42 -21.77 -0.99
N GLY A 80 -3.27 -22.14 -1.96
CA GLY A 80 -4.65 -22.55 -1.69
C GLY A 80 -5.61 -21.43 -1.29
N ILE A 81 -5.28 -20.16 -1.53
CA ILE A 81 -6.25 -19.05 -1.44
C ILE A 81 -7.14 -19.10 -2.69
N LYS A 82 -8.45 -19.25 -2.50
CA LYS A 82 -9.44 -19.32 -3.60
C LYS A 82 -10.35 -18.09 -3.63
N SER A 83 -10.40 -17.35 -2.53
CA SER A 83 -11.22 -16.15 -2.36
C SER A 83 -10.58 -15.13 -1.42
N GLU A 84 -11.06 -13.90 -1.45
CA GLU A 84 -10.69 -12.88 -0.46
C GLU A 84 -11.03 -13.31 0.97
N GLU A 85 -12.11 -14.07 1.16
CA GLU A 85 -12.54 -14.54 2.47
C GLU A 85 -11.56 -15.58 3.04
N ASP A 86 -10.95 -16.42 2.20
CA ASP A 86 -9.89 -17.34 2.63
C ASP A 86 -8.67 -16.59 3.17
N LEU A 87 -8.25 -15.54 2.46
CA LEU A 87 -7.15 -14.68 2.92
C LEU A 87 -7.50 -13.98 4.24
N ARG A 88 -8.72 -13.44 4.34
CA ARG A 88 -9.23 -12.81 5.56
C ARG A 88 -9.23 -13.79 6.74
N TYR A 89 -9.72 -15.01 6.53
CA TYR A 89 -9.72 -16.06 7.55
C TYR A 89 -8.30 -16.42 8.01
N ARG A 90 -7.34 -16.55 7.08
CA ARG A 90 -5.94 -16.79 7.43
C ARG A 90 -5.34 -15.69 8.29
N ILE A 91 -5.59 -14.42 7.93
CA ILE A 91 -5.14 -13.26 8.70
C ILE A 91 -5.76 -13.30 10.11
N LYS A 92 -7.09 -13.47 10.21
CA LYS A 92 -7.79 -13.56 11.51
C LYS A 92 -7.22 -14.67 12.40
N ARG A 93 -7.05 -15.88 11.82
CA ARG A 93 -6.47 -17.03 12.51
C ARG A 93 -5.06 -16.76 13.01
N ALA A 94 -4.22 -16.11 12.20
CA ALA A 94 -2.85 -15.73 12.60
C ALA A 94 -2.84 -14.74 13.78
N LEU A 95 -3.88 -13.92 13.92
CA LEU A 95 -4.07 -12.96 15.02
C LEU A 95 -4.78 -13.57 16.25
N GLY A 96 -5.06 -14.87 16.25
CA GLY A 96 -5.80 -15.54 17.32
C GLY A 96 -7.26 -15.09 17.44
N ARG A 97 -7.83 -14.51 16.38
CA ARG A 97 -9.23 -14.11 16.32
C ARG A 97 -10.01 -15.11 15.45
N PRO A 98 -11.08 -15.73 15.94
CA PRO A 98 -11.92 -16.62 15.13
C PRO A 98 -12.67 -15.87 14.03
#